data_AF-F1LHU2-F1
#
_entry.id   AF-F1LHU2-F1
#
_cell.length_a   1.000
_cell.length_b   1.000
_cell.length_c   1.000
_cell.angle_alpha   90.00
_cell.angle_beta   90.00
_cell.angle_gamma   90.00
#
_symmetry.space_group_name_H-M   'P 1'
#
loop_
_entity.id
_entity.type
_entity.pdbx_description
1 polymer ?
#
loop_
_entity_poly.entity_id
_entity_poly.type
_entity_poly.pdbx_seq_one_letter_code
_entity_poly.pdbx_strand_id
1 'polypeptide(L)'
;MVTDTGGIDDKSFNQGTWEGIQQACSELGVGGTYIQTTNESELEGNLRRAAQEGKIVVAAGFTFEKVMAKIAQEFPDVKFVLIDGQPTDEAGNPVSLPNVFSYFFNEAE
;
A
#
# COMPACT_ATOMS: atom_id res chain seq x y z
N MET A 1 -2.31 6.62 1.93
CA MET A 1 -1.20 5.91 1.27
C MET A 1 -0.09 5.69 2.28
N VAL A 2 0.64 4.58 2.18
CA VAL A 2 1.93 4.40 2.85
C VAL A 2 2.99 4.28 1.76
N THR A 3 3.97 5.17 1.76
CA THR A 3 5.08 5.10 0.79
C THR A 3 6.09 4.05 1.23
N ASP A 4 6.83 3.49 0.29
CA ASP A 4 8.10 2.85 0.61
C ASP A 4 9.17 3.93 0.98
N THR A 5 10.43 3.53 1.08
CA THR A 5 11.54 4.42 1.44
C THR A 5 11.89 5.47 0.37
N GLY A 6 11.28 5.40 -0.82
CA GLY A 6 11.50 6.37 -1.91
C GLY A 6 10.89 7.75 -1.64
N GLY A 7 9.89 7.83 -0.76
CA GLY A 7 9.19 9.07 -0.41
C GLY A 7 8.24 9.55 -1.50
N ILE A 8 7.40 10.56 -1.18
CA ILE A 8 6.29 10.98 -2.05
C ILE A 8 6.71 11.80 -3.27
N ASP A 9 7.86 12.47 -3.22
CA ASP A 9 8.38 13.37 -4.26
C ASP A 9 9.48 12.69 -5.10
N ASP A 10 9.40 11.37 -5.26
CA ASP A 10 10.38 10.57 -5.99
C ASP A 10 10.38 10.80 -7.52
N LYS A 11 9.48 11.66 -8.03
CA LYS A 11 9.27 11.94 -9.45
C LYS A 11 8.99 10.70 -10.29
N SER A 12 8.48 9.67 -9.65
CA SER A 12 8.31 8.35 -10.24
C SER A 12 7.09 7.68 -9.59
N PHE A 13 7.30 6.51 -8.99
CA PHE A 13 6.26 5.58 -8.61
C PHE A 13 5.39 6.05 -7.46
N ASN A 14 5.98 6.60 -6.39
CA ASN A 14 5.20 7.09 -5.25
C ASN A 14 4.44 8.36 -5.60
N GLN A 15 5.05 9.29 -6.33
CA GLN A 15 4.38 10.52 -6.76
C GLN A 15 3.16 10.19 -7.64
N GLY A 16 3.34 9.34 -8.67
CA GLY A 16 2.24 8.94 -9.55
C GLY A 16 1.12 8.22 -8.81
N THR A 17 1.46 7.36 -7.85
CA THR A 17 0.46 6.69 -6.99
C THR A 17 -0.35 7.71 -6.19
N TRP A 18 0.30 8.72 -5.61
CA TRP A 18 -0.37 9.74 -4.81
C TRP A 18 -1.27 10.66 -5.64
N GLU A 19 -0.81 11.10 -6.81
CA GLU A 19 -1.60 11.91 -7.73
C GLU A 19 -2.89 11.17 -8.15
N GLY A 20 -2.79 9.87 -8.45
CA GLY A 20 -3.96 9.04 -8.74
C GLY A 20 -4.94 8.94 -7.56
N ILE A 21 -4.42 8.82 -6.33
CA ILE A 21 -5.26 8.84 -5.11
C ILE A 21 -5.95 10.20 -4.95
N GLN A 22 -5.23 11.31 -5.16
CA GLN A 22 -5.81 12.65 -5.06
C GLN A 22 -6.92 12.87 -6.08
N GLN A 23 -6.73 12.39 -7.32
CA GLN A 23 -7.77 12.42 -8.35
C GLN A 23 -9.00 11.62 -7.91
N ALA A 24 -8.83 10.38 -7.44
CA ALA A 24 -9.93 9.55 -6.96
C ALA A 24 -10.66 10.19 -5.77
N CYS A 25 -9.93 10.81 -4.84
CA CYS A 25 -10.50 11.57 -3.73
C CYS A 25 -11.39 12.72 -4.21
N SER A 26 -10.93 13.48 -5.22
CA SER A 26 -11.69 14.57 -5.83
C SER A 26 -12.97 14.08 -6.52
N GLU A 27 -12.87 13.00 -7.31
CA GLU A 27 -13.99 12.44 -8.07
C GLU A 27 -15.06 11.80 -7.17
N LEU A 28 -14.65 11.15 -6.08
CA LEU A 28 -15.53 10.43 -5.16
C LEU A 28 -15.98 11.27 -3.96
N GLY A 29 -15.44 12.48 -3.78
CA GLY A 29 -15.75 13.36 -2.65
C GLY A 29 -15.27 12.80 -1.29
N VAL A 30 -14.13 12.10 -1.28
CA VAL A 30 -13.53 11.53 -0.06
C VAL A 30 -12.18 12.20 0.25
N GLY A 31 -11.73 12.12 1.49
CA GLY A 31 -10.40 12.60 1.89
C GLY A 31 -9.32 11.54 1.77
N GLY A 32 -8.08 11.96 1.60
CA GLY A 32 -6.90 11.09 1.58
C GLY A 32 -5.72 11.75 2.28
N THR A 33 -4.91 10.94 2.97
CA THR A 33 -3.64 11.33 3.58
C THR A 33 -2.56 10.30 3.23
N TYR A 34 -1.30 10.63 3.50
CA TYR A 34 -0.19 9.70 3.34
C TYR A 34 0.69 9.64 4.59
N ILE A 35 1.38 8.50 4.74
CA ILE A 35 2.45 8.29 5.71
C ILE A 35 3.71 7.99 4.92
N GLN A 36 4.74 8.81 5.12
CA GLN A 36 6.04 8.60 4.49
C GLN A 36 6.89 7.65 5.35
N THR A 37 7.39 6.59 4.73
CA THR A 37 8.31 5.65 5.38
C THR A 37 9.75 6.10 5.15
N THR A 38 10.57 6.16 6.20
CA THR A 38 11.98 6.59 6.08
C THR A 38 12.96 5.42 6.03
N ASN A 39 12.58 4.29 6.63
CA ASN A 39 13.37 3.06 6.66
C ASN A 39 12.44 1.83 6.63
N GLU A 40 12.94 0.70 6.14
CA GLU A 40 12.12 -0.52 5.99
C GLU A 40 11.54 -1.03 7.32
N SER A 41 12.21 -0.79 8.45
CA SER A 41 11.72 -1.24 9.76
C SER A 41 10.44 -0.53 10.23
N GLU A 42 10.11 0.61 9.61
CA GLU A 42 8.88 1.35 9.88
C GLU A 42 7.67 0.85 9.07
N LEU A 43 7.89 0.05 8.01
CA LEU A 43 6.82 -0.35 7.08
C LEU A 43 5.63 -1.01 7.80
N GLU A 44 5.90 -1.96 8.70
CA GLU A 44 4.85 -2.66 9.45
C GLU A 44 4.08 -1.69 10.35
N GLY A 45 4.80 -0.83 11.08
CA GLY A 45 4.20 0.15 11.99
C GLY A 45 3.34 1.17 11.25
N ASN A 46 3.84 1.69 10.12
CA ASN A 46 3.13 2.65 9.28
C ASN A 46 1.89 2.04 8.62
N LEU A 47 1.99 0.80 8.12
CA LEU A 47 0.85 0.09 7.52
C LEU A 47 -0.23 -0.18 8.57
N ARG A 48 0.15 -0.60 9.77
CA ARG A 48 -0.77 -0.79 10.91
C ARG A 48 -1.46 0.52 11.28
N ARG A 49 -0.71 1.62 11.39
CA ARG A 49 -1.28 2.94 11.69
C ARG A 49 -2.27 3.38 10.63
N ALA A 50 -1.93 3.22 9.35
CA ALA A 50 -2.84 3.55 8.25
C ALA A 50 -4.14 2.74 8.31
N ALA A 51 -4.07 1.46 8.68
CA ALA A 51 -5.24 0.60 8.84
C ALA A 51 -6.12 0.96 10.05
N GLN A 52 -5.54 1.57 11.09
CA GLN A 52 -6.31 2.09 12.24
C GLN A 52 -7.07 3.37 11.89
N GLU A 53 -6.52 4.21 11.01
CA GLU A 53 -7.07 5.52 10.66
C GLU A 53 -7.99 5.49 9.42
N GLY A 54 -7.77 4.55 8.50
CA GLY A 54 -8.41 4.51 7.18
C GLY A 54 -9.23 3.24 6.90
N LYS A 55 -10.22 3.36 6.02
CA LYS A 55 -11.00 2.22 5.48
C LYS A 55 -10.37 1.59 4.24
N ILE A 56 -9.54 2.37 3.52
CA ILE A 56 -8.78 1.95 2.36
C ILE A 56 -7.33 2.38 2.59
N VAL A 57 -6.41 1.43 2.49
CA VAL A 57 -4.98 1.66 2.63
C VAL A 57 -4.30 1.27 1.32
N VAL A 58 -3.65 2.25 0.68
CA VAL A 58 -2.84 2.01 -0.52
C VAL A 58 -1.38 1.94 -0.11
N ALA A 59 -0.70 0.86 -0.47
CA ALA A 59 0.73 0.66 -0.30
C ALA A 59 1.36 0.44 -1.68
N ALA A 60 2.51 1.06 -1.92
CA ALA A 60 3.17 1.05 -3.21
C ALA A 60 4.51 0.31 -3.09
N GLY A 61 4.66 -0.77 -3.84
CA GLY A 61 5.92 -1.49 -4.05
C GLY A 61 6.00 -2.84 -3.34
N PHE A 62 6.85 -3.72 -3.88
CA PHE A 62 7.08 -5.07 -3.38
C PHE A 62 7.66 -5.14 -1.95
N THR A 63 8.18 -4.03 -1.41
CA THR A 63 8.69 -3.98 -0.03
C THR A 63 7.61 -4.28 1.02
N PHE A 64 6.34 -4.08 0.66
CA PHE A 64 5.20 -4.37 1.52
C PHE A 64 4.74 -5.83 1.51
N GLU A 65 5.20 -6.68 0.59
CA GLU A 65 4.62 -8.03 0.39
C GLU A 65 4.53 -8.87 1.68
N LYS A 66 5.63 -8.92 2.44
CA LYS A 66 5.71 -9.70 3.69
C LYS A 66 4.83 -9.12 4.80
N VAL A 67 4.86 -7.79 4.97
CA VAL A 67 4.12 -7.13 6.05
C VAL A 67 2.62 -6.99 5.73
N MET A 68 2.27 -6.94 4.44
CA MET A 68 0.89 -6.82 3.98
C MET A 68 0.05 -8.03 4.41
N ALA A 69 0.58 -9.24 4.26
CA ALA A 69 -0.15 -10.45 4.65
C ALA A 69 -0.57 -10.42 6.13
N LYS A 70 0.37 -10.02 7.00
CA LYS A 70 0.15 -9.91 8.45
C LYS A 70 -0.87 -8.82 8.79
N ILE A 71 -0.66 -7.60 8.30
CA ILE A 71 -1.54 -6.47 8.65
C ILE A 71 -2.95 -6.65 8.06
N ALA A 72 -3.07 -7.17 6.84
CA ALA A 72 -4.39 -7.41 6.25
C ALA A 72 -5.22 -8.42 7.04
N GLN A 73 -4.59 -9.42 7.66
CA GLN A 73 -5.27 -10.36 8.57
C GLN A 73 -5.66 -9.72 9.91
N GLU A 74 -4.84 -8.81 10.44
CA GLU A 74 -5.15 -8.05 11.67
C GLU A 74 -6.35 -7.09 11.47
N PHE A 75 -6.58 -6.61 10.24
CA PHE A 75 -7.62 -5.62 9.90
C PHE A 75 -8.56 -6.11 8.77
N PRO A 76 -9.41 -7.12 9.01
CA PRO A 76 -10.24 -7.74 7.97
C PRO A 76 -11.28 -6.80 7.34
N ASP A 77 -11.68 -5.75 8.07
CA ASP A 77 -12.65 -4.75 7.60
C ASP A 77 -12.01 -3.63 6.76
N VAL A 78 -10.68 -3.52 6.78
CA VAL A 78 -9.92 -2.53 5.98
C VAL A 78 -9.61 -3.13 4.63
N LYS A 79 -9.79 -2.36 3.56
CA LYS A 79 -9.38 -2.75 2.22
C LYS A 79 -7.96 -2.26 1.95
N PHE A 80 -7.11 -3.16 1.49
CA PHE A 80 -5.73 -2.86 1.12
C PHE A 80 -5.59 -2.91 -0.39
N VAL A 81 -4.91 -1.91 -0.95
CA VAL A 81 -4.48 -1.89 -2.34
C VAL A 81 -2.96 -1.97 -2.33
N LEU A 82 -2.42 -3.02 -2.94
CA LEU A 82 -0.97 -3.19 -3.08
C LEU A 82 -0.61 -3.00 -4.55
N ILE A 83 0.10 -1.92 -4.83
CA ILE A 83 0.57 -1.60 -6.17
C ILE A 83 1.95 -2.24 -6.35
N ASP A 84 2.13 -2.95 -7.45
CA ASP A 84 3.37 -3.63 -7.82
C ASP A 84 3.88 -4.62 -6.76
N GLY A 85 2.97 -5.47 -6.27
CA GLY A 85 3.28 -6.51 -5.30
C GLY A 85 2.07 -7.32 -4.88
N GLN A 86 2.33 -8.43 -4.20
CA GLN A 86 1.28 -9.26 -3.58
C GLN A 86 1.65 -9.75 -2.18
N PRO A 87 0.68 -9.96 -1.28
CA PRO A 87 0.96 -10.53 0.03
C PRO A 87 1.73 -11.84 -0.07
N THR A 88 2.74 -12.05 0.77
CA THR A 88 3.49 -13.30 0.87
C THR A 88 3.49 -13.86 2.30
N ASP A 89 3.65 -15.18 2.42
CA ASP A 89 3.92 -15.83 3.70
C ASP A 89 5.39 -15.62 4.15
N GLU A 90 5.75 -16.15 5.33
CA GLU A 90 7.12 -16.05 5.85
C GLU A 90 8.18 -16.71 4.94
N ALA A 91 7.77 -17.68 4.12
CA ALA A 91 8.61 -18.37 3.16
C ALA A 91 8.68 -17.65 1.79
N GLY A 92 7.94 -16.55 1.61
CA GLY A 92 7.88 -15.79 0.38
C GLY A 92 6.90 -16.34 -0.66
N ASN A 93 6.03 -17.28 -0.28
CA ASN A 93 4.99 -17.77 -1.19
C ASN A 93 3.83 -16.78 -1.23
N PRO A 94 3.25 -16.50 -2.42
CA PRO A 94 2.09 -15.64 -2.54
C PRO A 94 0.89 -16.16 -1.74
N VAL A 95 0.19 -15.26 -1.06
CA VAL A 95 -1.06 -15.57 -0.35
C VAL A 95 -2.20 -14.67 -0.84
N SER A 96 -3.36 -15.27 -1.07
CA SER A 96 -4.56 -14.53 -1.45
C SER A 96 -5.37 -14.18 -0.21
N LEU A 97 -5.68 -12.89 -0.06
CA LEU A 97 -6.47 -12.37 1.05
C LEU A 97 -7.68 -11.59 0.50
N PRO A 98 -8.90 -11.80 1.02
CA PRO A 98 -10.13 -11.24 0.46
C PRO A 98 -10.24 -9.71 0.60
N ASN A 99 -9.39 -9.11 1.42
CA ASN A 99 -9.33 -7.67 1.66
C ASN A 99 -8.07 -7.02 1.06
N VAL A 100 -7.26 -7.75 0.28
CA VAL A 100 -6.12 -7.19 -0.45
C VAL A 100 -6.35 -7.26 -1.95
N PHE A 101 -6.17 -6.13 -2.62
CA PHE A 101 -6.24 -5.97 -4.06
C PHE A 101 -4.84 -5.65 -4.60
N SER A 102 -4.23 -6.62 -5.28
CA SER A 102 -2.92 -6.46 -5.91
C SER A 102 -3.06 -6.02 -7.36
N TYR A 103 -2.31 -5.00 -7.75
CA TYR A 103 -2.23 -4.51 -9.13
C TYR A 103 -0.79 -4.55 -9.61
N PHE A 104 -0.54 -5.30 -10.68
CA PHE A 104 0.76 -5.40 -11.33
C PHE A 104 0.77 -4.62 -12.63
N PHE A 105 1.94 -4.09 -12.99
CA PHE A 105 2.17 -3.49 -14.30
C PHE A 105 2.93 -4.48 -15.19
N ASN A 106 2.77 -4.35 -16.50
CA ASN A 106 3.64 -5.02 -17.46
C ASN A 106 4.72 -4.00 -17.87
N GLU A 107 5.88 -4.00 -17.21
CA GLU A 107 6.90 -2.97 -17.45
C GLU A 107 7.69 -3.20 -18.75
N ALA A 108 7.43 -4.32 -19.44
CA ALA A 108 8.06 -4.66 -20.71
C ALA A 108 7.38 -4.03 -21.94
N GLU A 109 6.24 -3.36 -21.76
CA GLU A 109 5.47 -2.64 -22.81
C GLU A 109 5.29 -1.16 -22.46
#